data_AF-A0A512HSN1-F1
#
_entry.id   AF-A0A512HSN1-F1
#
_cell.length_a   1.000
_cell.length_b   1.000
_cell.length_c   1.000
_cell.angle_alpha   90.00
_cell.angle_beta   90.00
_cell.angle_gamma   90.00
#
_symmetry.space_group_name_H-M   'P 1'
#
loop_
_entity.id
_entity.type
_entity.pdbx_description
1 polymer ?
#
loop_
_entity_poly.entity_id
_entity_poly.type
_entity_poly.pdbx_seq_one_letter_code
_entity_poly.pdbx_strand_id
1 'polypeptide(L)'
;MLKTARIGTVAAGLALSLGTLTAPAFGDRPDTAPCATETTQVTRAEAQLAKVNAVFAKQQAKVKKAKKQVQQADTRAEKRKAVKKLKTAKQARTKVAKTKKAQVQRLAKAQARLAKCLANQPS
;
A
#
# COMPACT_ATOMS: atom_id res chain seq x y z
N MET A 1 24.07 33.67 -40.12
CA MET A 1 22.71 33.87 -40.67
C MET A 1 21.76 32.93 -39.95
N LEU A 2 20.79 33.49 -39.21
CA LEU A 2 19.66 32.75 -38.62
C LEU A 2 18.84 32.09 -39.74
N LYS A 3 18.31 30.89 -39.49
CA LYS A 3 17.03 30.48 -40.11
C LYS A 3 16.21 29.62 -39.14
N THR A 4 15.01 30.14 -38.94
CA THR A 4 13.97 29.78 -37.99
C THR A 4 13.12 28.60 -38.47
N ALA A 5 12.64 27.85 -37.48
CA ALA A 5 11.55 26.87 -37.40
C ALA A 5 10.73 26.47 -38.66
N ARG A 6 10.41 25.17 -38.74
CA ARG A 6 9.08 24.69 -39.12
C ARG A 6 8.61 23.59 -38.17
N ILE A 7 7.46 23.84 -37.55
CA ILE A 7 6.62 22.89 -36.83
C ILE A 7 5.98 21.96 -37.86
N GLY A 8 6.06 20.66 -37.63
CA GLY A 8 5.33 19.64 -38.38
C GLY A 8 4.73 18.65 -37.40
N THR A 9 3.48 18.90 -37.00
CA THR A 9 2.61 17.92 -36.33
C THR A 9 2.12 16.89 -37.34
N VAL A 10 2.02 15.61 -36.94
CA VAL A 10 0.87 14.69 -37.08
C VAL A 10 1.32 13.22 -37.14
N ALA A 11 0.47 12.40 -36.52
CA ALA A 11 0.25 10.95 -36.69
C ALA A 11 1.01 10.00 -35.76
N ALA A 12 0.25 9.56 -34.75
CA ALA A 12 0.40 8.26 -34.11
C ALA A 12 0.50 7.13 -35.14
N GLY A 13 1.51 6.30 -34.99
CA GLY A 13 1.68 5.03 -35.70
C GLY A 13 2.24 4.00 -34.73
N LEU A 14 1.36 3.17 -34.18
CA LEU A 14 1.72 1.93 -33.49
C LEU A 14 2.37 0.99 -34.50
N ALA A 15 3.70 0.87 -34.46
CA ALA A 15 4.44 -0.14 -35.21
C ALA A 15 5.19 -1.04 -34.22
N LEU A 16 4.51 -2.12 -33.80
CA LEU A 16 5.14 -3.31 -33.22
C LEU A 16 6.06 -3.92 -34.29
N SER A 17 7.36 -3.69 -34.19
CA SER A 17 8.37 -4.41 -34.97
C SER A 17 9.38 -5.05 -34.01
N LEU A 18 9.27 -6.37 -33.86
CA LEU A 18 10.32 -7.21 -33.32
C LEU A 18 11.48 -7.21 -34.32
N GLY A 19 12.65 -6.70 -33.93
CA GLY A 19 13.85 -6.89 -34.73
C GLY A 19 14.99 -5.93 -34.42
N THR A 20 16.10 -6.52 -33.94
CA THR A 20 17.45 -5.96 -33.74
C THR A 20 17.74 -5.29 -32.39
N LEU A 21 18.60 -5.97 -31.63
CA LEU A 21 19.22 -5.50 -30.40
C LEU A 21 20.05 -4.24 -30.68
N THR A 22 19.49 -3.08 -30.38
CA THR A 22 20.27 -1.89 -30.04
C THR A 22 19.97 -1.58 -28.59
N ALA A 23 21.00 -1.64 -27.75
CA ALA A 23 20.88 -1.29 -26.34
C ALA A 23 20.22 0.09 -26.22
N PRO A 24 19.26 0.30 -25.29
CA PRO A 24 18.81 1.65 -25.02
C PRO A 24 20.02 2.39 -24.43
N ALA A 25 20.58 3.29 -25.22
CA ALA A 25 21.33 4.40 -24.67
C ALA A 25 20.38 5.05 -23.65
N PHE A 26 20.76 5.01 -22.37
CA PHE A 26 20.08 5.75 -21.31
C PHE A 26 20.33 7.26 -21.51
N GLY A 27 19.80 7.80 -22.60
CA GLY A 27 19.66 9.23 -22.84
C GLY A 27 18.35 9.70 -22.23
N ASP A 28 18.45 10.72 -21.38
CA ASP A 28 17.36 11.43 -20.70
C ASP A 28 16.50 10.59 -19.75
N ARG A 29 17.01 10.42 -18.53
CA ARG A 29 16.13 10.16 -17.39
C ARG A 29 15.24 11.41 -17.24
N PRO A 30 13.90 11.30 -17.29
CA PRO A 30 13.05 12.42 -16.90
C PRO A 30 13.48 12.84 -15.50
N ASP A 31 13.79 14.13 -15.32
CA ASP A 31 14.13 14.77 -14.04
C ASP A 31 13.12 14.33 -12.99
N THR A 32 13.44 13.23 -12.31
CA THR A 32 12.57 12.66 -11.30
C THR A 32 12.89 13.50 -10.10
N ALA A 33 11.95 14.38 -9.72
CA ALA A 33 12.14 15.29 -8.62
C ALA A 33 12.82 14.56 -7.45
N PRO A 34 13.87 15.15 -6.86
CA PRO A 34 14.62 14.49 -5.82
C PRO A 34 13.70 13.94 -4.73
N CYS A 35 13.89 12.68 -4.35
CA CYS A 35 13.09 11.94 -3.37
C CYS A 35 11.63 11.60 -3.74
N ALA A 36 11.21 11.76 -5.00
CA ALA A 36 9.82 11.46 -5.42
C ALA A 36 9.39 10.01 -5.13
N THR A 37 10.33 9.06 -5.21
CA THR A 37 10.08 7.64 -4.93
C THR A 37 9.78 7.40 -3.46
N GLU A 38 10.53 8.02 -2.57
CA GLU A 38 10.43 7.93 -1.12
C GLU A 38 9.11 8.55 -0.63
N THR A 39 8.75 9.71 -1.19
CA THR A 39 7.44 10.34 -0.95
C THR A 39 6.31 9.40 -1.36
N THR A 40 6.40 8.80 -2.55
CA THR A 40 5.41 7.82 -3.01
C THR A 40 5.34 6.59 -2.09
N GLN A 41 6.47 6.11 -1.56
CA GLN A 41 6.50 5.00 -0.61
C GLN A 41 5.80 5.34 0.70
N VAL A 42 5.98 6.56 1.23
CA VAL A 42 5.29 7.04 2.44
C VAL A 42 3.78 7.09 2.20
N THR A 43 3.32 7.72 1.12
CA THR A 43 1.89 7.80 0.77
C THR A 43 1.26 6.42 0.61
N ARG A 44 1.94 5.49 -0.06
CA ARG A 44 1.48 4.09 -0.19
C ARG A 44 1.41 3.40 1.17
N ALA A 45 2.39 3.62 2.05
CA ALA A 45 2.42 3.03 3.38
C ALA A 45 1.27 3.55 4.27
N GLU A 46 0.95 4.83 4.19
CA GLU A 46 -0.18 5.49 4.86
C GLU A 46 -1.52 4.94 4.37
N ALA A 47 -1.72 4.86 3.05
CA ALA A 47 -2.93 4.29 2.47
C ALA A 47 -3.16 2.84 2.92
N GLN A 48 -2.09 2.04 2.98
CA GLN A 48 -2.19 0.67 3.47
C GLN A 48 -2.44 0.60 4.99
N LEU A 49 -1.90 1.52 5.78
CA LEU A 49 -2.20 1.61 7.20
C LEU A 49 -3.70 1.92 7.42
N ALA A 50 -4.27 2.83 6.64
CA ALA A 50 -5.70 3.13 6.68
C ALA A 50 -6.57 1.89 6.37
N LYS A 51 -6.21 1.13 5.33
CA LYS A 51 -6.89 -0.14 4.99
C LYS A 51 -6.83 -1.15 6.14
N VAL A 52 -5.65 -1.36 6.72
CA VAL A 52 -5.48 -2.31 7.83
C VAL A 52 -6.23 -1.85 9.08
N ASN A 53 -6.29 -0.53 9.33
CA ASN A 53 -7.13 0.03 10.40
C ASN A 53 -8.62 -0.28 10.20
N ALA A 54 -9.13 -0.09 8.98
CA ALA A 54 -10.52 -0.43 8.66
C ALA A 54 -10.82 -1.93 8.85
N VAL A 55 -9.90 -2.81 8.41
CA VAL A 55 -10.03 -4.26 8.65
C VAL A 55 -10.00 -4.58 10.14
N PHE A 56 -9.12 -3.94 10.91
CA PHE A 56 -9.04 -4.13 12.35
C PHE A 56 -10.35 -3.73 13.06
N ALA A 57 -10.94 -2.59 12.71
CA ALA A 57 -12.23 -2.15 13.21
C ALA A 57 -13.34 -3.17 12.88
N LYS A 58 -13.38 -3.68 11.64
CA LYS A 58 -14.31 -4.77 11.25
C LYS A 58 -14.12 -6.03 12.10
N GLN A 59 -12.88 -6.42 12.43
CA GLN A 59 -12.63 -7.57 13.29
C GLN A 59 -13.04 -7.32 14.75
N GLN A 60 -12.87 -6.10 15.27
CA GLN A 60 -13.39 -5.74 16.60
C GLN A 60 -14.91 -5.87 16.65
N ALA A 61 -15.62 -5.40 15.63
CA ALA A 61 -17.06 -5.55 15.51
C ALA A 61 -17.48 -7.03 15.46
N LYS A 62 -16.77 -7.87 14.71
CA LYS A 62 -17.00 -9.33 14.67
C LYS A 62 -16.81 -9.98 16.05
N VAL A 63 -15.78 -9.59 16.80
CA VAL A 63 -15.58 -10.08 18.18
C VAL A 63 -16.73 -9.63 19.09
N LYS A 64 -17.20 -8.38 18.99
CA LYS A 64 -18.35 -7.89 19.76
C LYS A 64 -19.62 -8.67 19.42
N LYS A 65 -19.89 -8.92 18.14
CA LYS A 65 -21.02 -9.76 17.69
C LYS A 65 -20.91 -11.19 18.21
N ALA A 66 -19.74 -11.81 18.12
CA ALA A 66 -19.54 -13.17 18.63
C ALA A 66 -19.68 -13.24 20.16
N LYS A 67 -19.28 -12.21 20.92
CA LYS A 67 -19.55 -12.13 22.36
C LYS A 67 -21.06 -12.11 22.65
N LYS A 68 -21.84 -11.30 21.92
CA LYS A 68 -23.30 -11.28 22.06
C LYS A 68 -23.92 -12.66 21.75
N GLN A 69 -23.45 -13.34 20.71
CA GLN A 69 -23.93 -14.70 20.38
C GLN A 69 -23.63 -15.72 21.48
N VAL A 70 -22.54 -15.57 22.24
CA VAL A 70 -22.27 -16.43 23.40
C VAL A 70 -23.23 -16.13 24.55
N GLN A 71 -23.61 -14.87 24.73
CA GLN A 71 -24.54 -14.43 25.77
C GLN A 71 -25.99 -14.84 25.46
N GLN A 72 -26.38 -14.80 24.19
CA GLN A 72 -27.72 -15.14 23.70
C GLN A 72 -27.93 -16.64 23.42
N ALA A 73 -26.92 -17.48 23.63
CA ALA A 73 -27.03 -18.91 23.37
C ALA A 73 -27.63 -19.62 24.59
N ASP A 74 -28.84 -20.15 24.42
CA ASP A 74 -29.62 -20.75 25.50
C ASP A 74 -29.24 -22.21 25.74
N THR A 75 -28.90 -22.94 24.68
CA THR A 75 -28.50 -24.35 24.81
C THR A 75 -26.99 -24.51 24.99
N ARG A 76 -26.58 -25.57 25.71
CA ARG A 76 -25.15 -25.93 25.87
C ARG A 76 -24.47 -26.14 24.51
N ALA A 77 -25.17 -26.76 23.55
CA ALA A 77 -24.65 -27.01 22.21
C ALA A 77 -24.39 -25.70 21.44
N GLU A 78 -25.33 -24.77 21.47
CA GLU A 78 -25.18 -23.45 20.84
C GLU A 78 -24.10 -22.62 21.51
N LYS A 79 -24.02 -22.64 22.84
CA LYS A 79 -22.98 -21.93 23.58
C LYS A 79 -21.59 -22.44 23.21
N ARG A 80 -21.40 -23.76 23.07
CA ARG A 80 -20.15 -24.35 22.57
C ARG A 80 -19.81 -23.86 21.17
N LYS A 81 -20.78 -23.82 20.24
CA LYS A 81 -20.59 -23.29 18.88
C LYS A 81 -20.24 -21.80 18.90
N ALA A 82 -20.92 -21.00 19.72
CA ALA A 82 -20.69 -19.56 19.84
C ALA A 82 -19.31 -19.26 20.45
N VAL A 83 -18.86 -20.03 21.45
CA VAL A 83 -17.51 -19.89 22.04
C VAL A 83 -16.43 -20.21 21.01
N LYS A 84 -16.61 -21.25 20.19
CA LYS A 84 -15.70 -21.55 19.07
C LYS A 84 -15.62 -20.37 18.09
N LYS A 85 -16.77 -19.81 17.69
CA LYS A 85 -16.83 -18.61 16.83
C LYS A 85 -16.12 -17.40 17.46
N LEU A 86 -16.31 -17.18 18.77
CA LEU A 86 -15.63 -16.11 19.51
C LEU A 86 -14.11 -16.32 19.52
N LYS A 87 -13.63 -17.55 19.73
CA LYS A 87 -12.19 -17.88 19.68
C LYS A 87 -11.61 -17.57 18.31
N THR A 88 -12.26 -18.02 17.24
CA THR A 88 -11.84 -17.74 15.86
C THR A 88 -11.82 -16.23 15.56
N ALA A 89 -12.85 -15.50 15.98
CA ALA A 89 -12.90 -14.04 15.80
C ALA A 89 -11.78 -13.32 16.57
N LYS A 90 -11.48 -13.74 17.80
CA LYS A 90 -10.35 -13.20 18.58
C LYS A 90 -9.01 -13.49 17.90
N GLN A 91 -8.81 -14.71 17.40
CA GLN A 91 -7.59 -15.07 16.66
C GLN A 91 -7.42 -14.24 15.40
N ALA A 92 -8.48 -14.07 14.60
CA ALA A 92 -8.46 -13.22 13.40
C ALA A 92 -8.12 -11.76 13.75
N ARG A 93 -8.73 -11.21 14.81
CA ARG A 93 -8.40 -9.86 15.32
C ARG A 93 -6.92 -9.75 15.68
N THR A 94 -6.37 -10.73 16.38
CA THR A 94 -4.95 -10.72 16.78
C THR A 94 -4.02 -10.79 15.58
N LYS A 95 -4.34 -11.60 14.55
CA LYS A 95 -3.57 -11.64 13.29
C LYS A 95 -3.54 -10.26 12.63
N VAL A 96 -4.70 -9.62 12.49
CA VAL A 96 -4.79 -8.26 11.91
C VAL A 96 -4.06 -7.22 12.77
N ALA A 97 -4.09 -7.35 14.11
CA ALA A 97 -3.33 -6.48 15.00
C ALA A 97 -1.82 -6.56 14.74
N LYS A 98 -1.29 -7.77 14.53
CA LYS A 98 0.12 -7.98 14.16
C LYS A 98 0.43 -7.33 12.81
N THR A 99 -0.44 -7.51 11.81
CA THR A 99 -0.30 -6.85 10.49
C THR A 99 -0.31 -5.34 10.62
N LYS A 100 -1.19 -4.76 11.45
CA LYS A 100 -1.22 -3.33 11.74
C LYS A 100 0.11 -2.85 12.32
N LYS A 101 0.65 -3.55 13.33
CA LYS A 101 1.94 -3.21 13.95
C LYS A 101 3.08 -3.24 12.91
N ALA A 102 3.11 -4.27 12.05
CA ALA A 102 4.09 -4.35 10.97
C ALA A 102 3.94 -3.19 9.97
N GLN A 103 2.71 -2.76 9.66
CA GLN A 103 2.47 -1.65 8.75
C GLN A 103 2.92 -0.31 9.35
N VAL A 104 2.72 -0.09 10.66
CA VAL A 104 3.25 1.10 11.37
C VAL A 104 4.78 1.13 11.29
N GLN A 105 5.45 -0.01 11.49
CA GLN A 105 6.91 -0.08 11.37
C GLN A 105 7.39 0.18 9.93
N ARG A 106 6.66 -0.30 8.92
CA ARG A 106 6.97 -0.02 7.51
C ARG A 106 6.84 1.46 7.19
N LEU A 107 5.79 2.11 7.70
CA LEU A 107 5.59 3.55 7.56
C LEU A 107 6.74 4.33 8.21
N ALA A 108 7.13 3.98 9.44
CA ALA A 108 8.27 4.62 10.11
C ALA A 108 9.58 4.47 9.31
N LYS A 109 9.83 3.30 8.72
CA LYS A 109 10.99 3.08 7.85
C LYS A 109 10.93 3.88 6.55
N ALA A 110 9.76 4.01 5.94
CA ALA A 110 9.58 4.82 4.74
C ALA A 110 9.83 6.31 5.04
N GLN A 111 9.31 6.80 6.16
CA GLN A 111 9.58 8.17 6.63
C GLN A 111 11.06 8.40 6.90
N ALA A 112 11.76 7.45 7.53
CA ALA A 112 13.20 7.54 7.75
C ALA A 112 14.01 7.60 6.42
N ARG A 113 13.58 6.85 5.40
CA ARG A 113 14.20 6.90 4.06
C ARG A 113 13.98 8.25 3.38
N LEU A 114 12.76 8.78 3.46
CA LEU A 114 12.43 10.10 2.94
C LEU A 114 13.28 11.18 3.63
N ALA A 115 13.35 11.17 4.96
CA ALA A 115 14.19 12.10 5.72
C ALA A 115 15.67 12.01 5.31
N LYS A 116 16.21 10.80 5.14
CA LYS A 116 17.58 10.61 4.66
C LYS A 116 17.80 11.13 3.24
N CYS A 117 16.82 10.93 2.35
CA CYS A 117 16.91 11.43 1.00
C CYS A 117 16.90 12.96 0.97
N LEU A 118 16.01 13.59 1.74
CA LEU A 118 15.92 15.05 1.86
C LEU A 118 17.19 15.65 2.46
N ALA A 119 17.80 15.00 3.46
CA ALA A 119 19.05 15.44 4.06
C ALA A 119 20.27 15.35 3.12
N ASN A 120 20.19 14.51 2.09
CA ASN A 120 21.26 14.35 1.09
C ASN A 120 21.01 15.16 -0.19
N GLN A 121 19.96 16.01 -0.22
CA GLN A 121 19.73 16.88 -1.37
C GLN A 121 20.78 17.99 -1.42
N PRO A 122 21.41 18.24 -2.58
CA PRO A 122 22.25 19.40 -2.75
C PRO A 122 21.38 20.65 -2.57
N SER A 123 21.78 21.51 -1.63
CA SER A 123 21.19 22.82 -1.37
C SER A 123 21.43 23.78 -2.54
#